data_AF-A0A2N3DJL6-F1
#
_entry.id   AF-A0A2N3DJL6-F1
#
_cell.length_a   1.000
_cell.length_b   1.000
_cell.length_c   1.000
_cell.angle_alpha   90.00
_cell.angle_beta   90.00
_cell.angle_gamma   90.00
#
_symmetry.space_group_name_H-M   'P 1'
#
loop_
_entity.id
_entity.type
_entity.pdbx_description
1 polymer ?
#
loop_
_entity_poly.entity_id
_entity_poly.type
_entity_poly.pdbx_seq_one_letter_code
_entity_poly.pdbx_strand_id
1 'polypeptide(L)'
;EALLYDGDPAVPGTRATRFFYDSQGRGLVSDAAVLPDGRVLLIHRRLGIKPIFTTIVALAEPADIAPGGTLTARTIGRVPAALADNFEGAVVSSEQGRTFLWLVSDNNFNRWQRSLLLQFELVGLPPDNKKAAR
;
A
#
# COMPACT_ATOMS: atom_id res chain seq x y z
N GLU A 1 -7.48 -3.28 12.49
CA GLU A 1 -6.90 -2.37 13.50
C GLU A 1 -5.51 -1.97 13.04
N ALA A 2 -5.05 -0.78 13.38
CA ALA A 2 -3.71 -0.28 13.09
C ALA A 2 -3.22 0.69 14.18
N LEU A 3 -1.91 0.92 14.22
CA LEU A 3 -1.23 1.78 15.20
C LEU A 3 -0.34 2.77 14.47
N LEU A 4 -0.41 4.04 14.84
CA LEU A 4 0.53 5.09 14.45
C LEU A 4 1.40 5.42 15.68
N TYR A 5 2.69 5.16 15.59
CA TYR A 5 3.65 5.46 16.65
C TYR A 5 4.24 6.86 16.46
N ASP A 6 4.45 7.59 17.56
CA ASP A 6 5.09 8.92 17.55
C ASP A 6 6.63 8.87 17.59
N GLY A 7 7.20 7.68 17.45
CA GLY A 7 8.62 7.38 17.45
C GLY A 7 8.87 5.94 17.05
N ASP A 8 10.07 5.43 17.37
CA ASP A 8 10.44 4.04 17.12
C ASP A 8 9.57 3.08 17.98
N PRO A 9 8.77 2.18 17.38
CA PRO A 9 7.92 1.26 18.11
C PRO A 9 8.70 0.23 18.95
N ALA A 10 10.00 0.03 18.71
CA ALA A 10 10.84 -0.85 19.50
C ALA A 10 11.28 -0.23 20.84
N VAL A 11 11.16 1.09 21.00
CA VAL A 11 11.52 1.80 22.23
C VAL A 11 10.39 1.68 23.26
N PRO A 12 10.67 1.22 24.50
CA PRO A 12 9.65 1.15 25.54
C PRO A 12 9.05 2.52 25.85
N GLY A 13 7.72 2.58 25.92
CA GLY A 13 6.99 3.81 26.25
C GLY A 13 6.65 4.71 25.05
N THR A 14 7.07 4.35 23.82
CA THR A 14 6.62 5.03 22.60
C THR A 14 5.09 5.03 22.53
N ARG A 15 4.48 6.18 22.26
CA ARG A 15 3.03 6.31 22.28
C ARG A 15 2.47 5.83 20.95
N ALA A 16 1.37 5.07 21.04
CA ALA A 16 0.65 4.61 19.87
C ALA A 16 -0.74 5.24 19.82
N THR A 17 -1.06 5.83 18.68
CA THR A 17 -2.44 6.20 18.33
C THR A 17 -3.08 5.01 17.65
N ARG A 18 -4.08 4.42 18.31
CA ARG A 18 -4.90 3.37 17.71
C ARG A 18 -5.94 3.95 16.76
N PHE A 19 -6.07 3.32 15.60
CA PHE A 19 -7.11 3.62 14.61
C PHE A 19 -7.55 2.34 13.89
N PHE A 20 -8.57 2.47 13.04
CA PHE A 20 -9.09 1.39 12.21
C PHE A 20 -8.87 1.71 10.74
N TYR A 21 -8.82 0.67 9.91
CA TYR A 21 -8.73 0.82 8.48
C TYR A 21 -9.86 0.05 7.82
N ASP A 22 -10.64 0.73 6.97
CA ASP A 22 -11.65 0.09 6.14
C ASP A 22 -11.08 -0.19 4.74
N SER A 23 -10.88 -1.48 4.47
CA SER A 23 -10.39 -1.97 3.18
C SER A 23 -11.40 -1.80 2.04
N GLN A 24 -12.68 -1.54 2.33
CA GLN A 24 -13.78 -1.44 1.37
C GLN A 24 -13.79 -2.59 0.34
N GLY A 25 -13.56 -3.82 0.80
CA GLY A 25 -13.62 -5.03 -0.04
C GLY A 25 -12.42 -5.26 -0.96
N ARG A 26 -11.34 -4.45 -0.86
CA ARG A 26 -10.12 -4.59 -1.68
C ARG A 26 -9.30 -5.85 -1.36
N GLY A 27 -9.53 -6.46 -0.20
CA GLY A 27 -8.73 -7.56 0.33
C GLY A 27 -7.84 -7.11 1.49
N LEU A 28 -7.02 -8.03 1.99
CA LEU A 28 -6.11 -7.77 3.10
C LEU A 28 -4.95 -6.90 2.62
N VAL A 29 -4.42 -6.06 3.51
CA VAL A 29 -3.17 -5.33 3.23
C VAL A 29 -2.03 -6.33 3.36
N SER A 30 -1.25 -6.49 2.30
CA SER A 30 -0.07 -7.37 2.28
C SER A 30 1.22 -6.59 2.52
N ASP A 31 1.27 -5.32 2.13
CA ASP A 31 2.40 -4.43 2.42
C ASP A 31 2.00 -2.94 2.28
N ALA A 32 2.89 -2.02 2.65
CA ALA A 32 2.74 -0.59 2.44
C ALA A 32 4.07 0.09 2.05
N ALA A 33 4.00 1.14 1.24
CA ALA A 33 5.17 1.93 0.83
C ALA A 33 4.91 3.43 0.93
N VAL A 34 5.86 4.17 1.47
CA VAL A 34 5.75 5.62 1.68
C VAL A 34 6.17 6.38 0.41
N LEU A 35 5.33 7.31 -0.04
CA LEU A 35 5.63 8.24 -1.13
C LEU A 35 6.54 9.39 -0.63
N PRO A 36 7.28 10.07 -1.54
CA PRO A 36 8.13 11.19 -1.15
C PRO A 36 7.40 12.35 -0.45
N ASP A 37 6.09 12.49 -0.65
CA ASP A 37 5.25 13.50 -0.01
C ASP A 37 4.65 13.05 1.33
N GLY A 38 5.01 11.86 1.82
CA GLY A 38 4.58 11.31 3.10
C GLY A 38 3.25 10.56 3.04
N ARG A 39 2.57 10.53 1.90
CA ARG A 39 1.40 9.67 1.71
C ARG A 39 1.80 8.21 1.62
N VAL A 40 0.86 7.29 1.85
CA VAL A 40 1.17 5.86 1.94
C VAL A 40 0.41 5.09 0.88
N LEU A 41 1.12 4.30 0.09
CA LEU A 41 0.52 3.27 -0.75
C LEU A 41 0.26 2.04 0.08
N LEU A 42 -0.99 1.61 0.16
CA LEU A 42 -1.39 0.33 0.71
C LEU A 42 -1.53 -0.68 -0.43
N ILE A 43 -0.82 -1.80 -0.31
CA ILE A 43 -0.89 -2.91 -1.25
C ILE A 43 -1.88 -3.91 -0.69
N HIS A 44 -3.02 -4.02 -1.37
CA HIS A 44 -4.02 -5.01 -1.05
C HIS A 44 -3.82 -6.26 -1.88
N ARG A 45 -4.05 -7.41 -1.26
CA ARG A 45 -4.07 -8.71 -1.92
C ARG A 45 -5.33 -9.48 -1.56
N ARG A 46 -5.93 -10.12 -2.57
CA ARG A 46 -7.06 -11.02 -2.41
C ARG A 46 -6.81 -12.34 -3.14
N LEU A 47 -7.08 -13.44 -2.46
CA LEU A 47 -7.11 -14.78 -3.04
C LEU A 47 -8.50 -15.08 -3.61
N GLY A 48 -8.56 -15.69 -4.79
CA GLY A 48 -9.79 -16.03 -5.50
C GLY A 48 -9.61 -17.26 -6.39
N ILE A 49 -10.55 -17.48 -7.31
CA ILE A 49 -10.55 -18.66 -8.22
C ILE A 49 -10.00 -18.28 -9.59
N LYS A 50 -10.49 -17.20 -10.19
CA LYS A 50 -10.02 -16.68 -11.50
C LYS A 50 -10.21 -15.15 -11.56
N PRO A 51 -9.15 -14.34 -11.42
CA PRO A 51 -7.77 -14.74 -11.14
C PRO A 51 -7.58 -15.24 -9.70
N ILE A 52 -6.53 -16.05 -9.49
CA ILE A 52 -6.15 -16.56 -8.16
C ILE A 52 -5.73 -15.42 -7.25
N PHE A 53 -4.93 -14.47 -7.77
CA PHE A 53 -4.54 -13.27 -7.04
C PHE A 53 -5.15 -12.01 -7.67
N THR A 54 -5.50 -11.07 -6.81
CA THR A 54 -5.83 -9.70 -7.18
C THR A 54 -5.02 -8.76 -6.30
N THR A 55 -4.24 -7.88 -6.92
CA THR A 55 -3.48 -6.84 -6.23
C THR A 55 -4.03 -5.47 -6.57
N ILE A 56 -4.43 -4.72 -5.54
CA ILE A 56 -4.97 -3.36 -5.66
C ILE A 56 -4.04 -2.42 -4.91
N VAL A 57 -3.66 -1.33 -5.55
CA VAL A 57 -2.87 -0.26 -4.94
C VAL A 57 -3.82 0.86 -4.53
N ALA A 58 -3.81 1.21 -3.25
CA ALA A 58 -4.63 2.29 -2.71
C ALA A 58 -3.74 3.34 -2.04
N LEU A 59 -4.10 4.61 -2.18
CA LEU A 59 -3.42 5.75 -1.59
C LEU A 59 -4.14 6.15 -0.31
N ALA A 60 -3.43 6.11 0.80
CA ALA A 60 -3.89 6.54 2.11
C ALA A 60 -3.20 7.86 2.49
N GLU A 61 -3.93 8.72 3.19
CA GLU A 61 -3.49 10.01 3.68
C GLU A 61 -3.26 9.90 5.20
N PRO A 62 -2.01 9.81 5.70
CA PRO A 62 -1.78 9.68 7.14
C PRO A 62 -2.31 10.86 7.96
N ALA A 63 -2.52 12.02 7.33
CA ALA A 63 -3.12 13.19 7.96
C ALA A 63 -4.58 12.97 8.40
N ASP A 64 -5.27 11.98 7.81
CA ASP A 64 -6.66 11.65 8.14
C ASP A 64 -6.75 10.65 9.31
N ILE A 65 -5.61 10.21 9.87
CA ILE A 65 -5.57 9.33 11.03
C ILE A 65 -6.00 10.11 12.28
N ALA A 66 -7.04 9.62 12.94
CA ALA A 66 -7.53 10.14 14.21
C ALA A 66 -7.61 9.01 15.26
N PRO A 67 -7.44 9.31 16.57
CA PRO A 67 -7.61 8.33 17.64
C PRO A 67 -9.00 7.68 17.59
N GLY A 68 -9.04 6.35 17.47
CA GLY A 68 -10.28 5.58 17.33
C GLY A 68 -11.01 5.76 15.99
N GLY A 69 -10.50 6.61 15.09
CA GLY A 69 -11.08 6.88 13.78
C GLY A 69 -10.88 5.74 12.79
N THR A 70 -11.62 5.77 11.68
CA THR A 70 -11.47 4.81 10.57
C THR A 70 -10.86 5.51 9.37
N LEU A 71 -9.63 5.14 9.03
CA LEU A 71 -8.96 5.55 7.80
C LEU A 71 -9.56 4.80 6.61
N THR A 72 -9.70 5.50 5.48
CA THR A 72 -9.99 4.90 4.17
C THR A 72 -8.86 5.24 3.21
N ALA A 73 -8.81 4.55 2.07
CA ALA A 73 -7.80 4.78 1.05
C ALA A 73 -8.44 4.81 -0.33
N ARG A 74 -7.92 5.66 -1.22
CA ARG A 74 -8.38 5.79 -2.59
C ARG A 74 -7.66 4.79 -3.48
N THR A 75 -8.38 3.92 -4.19
CA THR A 75 -7.74 3.08 -5.22
C THR A 75 -7.12 3.93 -6.31
N ILE A 76 -5.85 3.68 -6.60
CA ILE A 76 -5.11 4.33 -7.69
C ILE A 76 -4.73 3.38 -8.82
N GLY A 77 -4.79 2.07 -8.58
CA GLY A 77 -4.46 1.09 -9.61
C GLY A 77 -4.72 -0.35 -9.19
N ARG A 78 -4.64 -1.23 -10.18
CA ARG A 78 -4.72 -2.69 -10.03
C ARG A 78 -3.66 -3.32 -10.90
N VAL A 79 -2.91 -4.28 -10.36
CA VAL A 79 -1.96 -5.06 -11.15
C VAL A 79 -2.73 -5.85 -12.23
N PRO A 80 -2.35 -5.77 -13.52
CA PRO A 80 -3.01 -6.50 -14.58
C PRO A 80 -3.09 -8.00 -14.29
N ALA A 81 -4.16 -8.67 -14.71
CA ALA A 81 -4.37 -10.08 -14.40
C ALA A 81 -3.23 -11.00 -14.89
N ALA A 82 -2.59 -10.67 -16.01
CA ALA A 82 -1.43 -11.42 -16.53
C ALA A 82 -0.18 -11.32 -15.62
N LEU A 83 -0.10 -10.26 -14.81
CA LEU A 83 0.97 -9.99 -13.86
C LEU A 83 0.55 -10.26 -12.41
N ALA A 84 -0.67 -10.76 -12.19
CA ALA A 84 -1.16 -11.07 -10.87
C ALA A 84 -0.34 -12.20 -10.24
N ASP A 85 0.09 -11.98 -9.00
CA ASP A 85 0.85 -12.94 -8.21
C ASP A 85 0.75 -12.58 -6.73
N ASN A 86 1.46 -13.33 -5.89
CA ASN A 86 1.48 -13.17 -4.45
C ASN A 86 2.44 -12.07 -4.00
N PHE A 87 2.12 -10.82 -4.33
CA PHE A 87 2.94 -9.67 -3.92
C PHE A 87 2.88 -9.47 -2.41
N GLU A 88 4.05 -9.47 -1.77
CA GLU A 88 4.24 -9.36 -0.32
C GLU A 88 5.31 -8.32 0.07
N GLY A 89 5.97 -7.72 -0.91
CA GLY A 89 6.88 -6.60 -0.69
C GLY A 89 6.63 -5.47 -1.69
N ALA A 90 6.78 -4.25 -1.22
CA ALA A 90 6.63 -3.03 -1.99
C ALA A 90 7.62 -1.95 -1.53
N VAL A 91 8.15 -1.19 -2.49
CA VAL A 91 8.97 -0.01 -2.18
C VAL A 91 8.74 1.06 -3.24
N VAL A 92 8.85 2.31 -2.82
CA VAL A 92 8.82 3.45 -3.74
C VAL A 92 10.25 3.95 -3.97
N SER A 93 10.63 4.14 -5.23
CA SER A 93 11.85 4.87 -5.60
C SER A 93 11.50 6.14 -6.36
N SER A 94 12.42 7.11 -6.37
CA SER A 94 12.31 8.30 -7.20
C SER A 94 13.60 8.51 -7.98
N GLU A 95 13.49 8.57 -9.30
CA GLU A 95 14.63 8.62 -10.22
C GLU A 95 14.32 9.60 -11.34
N GLN A 96 15.19 10.60 -11.53
CA GLN A 96 15.06 11.60 -12.61
C GLN A 96 13.69 12.31 -12.61
N GLY A 97 13.15 12.61 -11.43
CA GLY A 97 11.85 13.28 -11.28
C GLY A 97 10.62 12.38 -11.48
N ARG A 98 10.80 11.08 -11.70
CA ARG A 98 9.72 10.07 -11.79
C ARG A 98 9.65 9.27 -10.51
N THR A 99 8.45 8.84 -10.14
CA THR A 99 8.20 8.01 -8.96
C THR A 99 7.79 6.61 -9.42
N PHE A 100 8.42 5.59 -8.86
CA PHE A 100 8.17 4.19 -9.21
C PHE A 100 7.69 3.41 -8.00
N LEU A 101 6.65 2.59 -8.19
CA LEU A 101 6.28 1.52 -7.28
C LEU A 101 6.93 0.23 -7.75
N TRP A 102 7.74 -0.36 -6.89
CA TRP A 102 8.27 -1.70 -7.04
C TRP A 102 7.40 -2.68 -6.26
N LEU A 103 7.14 -3.86 -6.84
CA LEU A 103 6.46 -4.97 -6.19
C LEU A 103 7.26 -6.25 -6.36
N VAL A 104 7.43 -7.00 -5.27
CA VAL A 104 8.07 -8.32 -5.28
C VAL A 104 7.06 -9.39 -4.84
N SER A 105 7.01 -10.50 -5.59
CA SER A 105 6.19 -11.65 -5.24
C SER A 105 6.97 -12.67 -4.41
N ASP A 106 6.30 -13.21 -3.40
CA ASP A 106 6.77 -14.41 -2.69
C ASP A 106 6.12 -15.65 -3.31
N ASN A 107 6.94 -16.57 -3.81
CA ASN A 107 6.48 -17.79 -4.42
C ASN A 107 6.07 -18.86 -3.40
N ASN A 108 6.29 -18.65 -2.09
CA ASN A 108 5.99 -19.59 -0.99
C ASN A 108 6.37 -21.05 -1.30
N PHE A 109 7.41 -21.29 -2.09
CA PHE A 109 7.81 -22.59 -2.65
C PHE A 109 6.72 -23.36 -3.42
N ASN A 110 5.63 -22.69 -3.84
CA ASN A 110 4.56 -23.28 -4.64
C ASN A 110 4.87 -23.18 -6.13
N ARG A 111 4.75 -24.31 -6.83
CA ARG A 111 4.98 -24.44 -8.29
C ARG A 111 4.08 -23.59 -9.20
N TRP A 112 3.03 -22.97 -8.67
CA TRP A 112 2.05 -22.17 -9.42
C TRP A 112 2.20 -20.65 -9.19
N GLN A 113 3.06 -20.25 -8.25
CA GLN A 113 3.41 -18.85 -8.00
C GLN A 113 4.73 -18.53 -8.70
N ARG A 114 4.89 -17.28 -9.13
CA ARG A 114 6.11 -16.84 -9.82
C ARG A 114 6.99 -16.02 -8.87
N SER A 115 8.27 -15.90 -9.20
CA SER A 115 9.18 -14.92 -8.61
C SER A 115 9.29 -13.74 -9.54
N LEU A 116 8.51 -12.70 -9.26
CA LEU A 116 8.43 -11.48 -10.06
C LEU A 116 8.95 -10.30 -9.27
N LEU A 117 9.69 -9.43 -9.97
CA LEU A 117 9.95 -8.07 -9.57
C LEU A 117 9.35 -7.16 -10.64
N LEU A 118 8.34 -6.38 -10.27
CA LEU A 118 7.66 -5.46 -11.17
C LEU A 118 7.98 -4.02 -10.79
N GLN A 119 8.13 -3.16 -11.79
CA GLN A 119 8.28 -1.72 -11.63
C GLN A 119 7.13 -1.03 -12.38
N PHE A 120 6.42 -0.15 -11.69
CA PHE A 120 5.37 0.69 -12.26
C PHE A 120 5.72 2.16 -12.05
N GLU A 121 5.75 2.95 -13.13
CA GLU A 121 5.78 4.40 -12.98
C GLU A 121 4.41 4.88 -12.45
N LEU A 122 4.43 5.66 -11.38
CA LEU A 122 3.24 6.27 -10.81
C LEU A 122 2.99 7.62 -11.48
N VAL A 123 2.07 7.63 -12.43
CA VAL A 123 1.64 8.83 -13.16
C VAL A 123 0.27 9.28 -12.67
N GLY A 124 0.05 10.60 -12.62
CA GLY A 124 -1.26 11.17 -12.33
C GLY A 124 -1.81 10.84 -10.94
N LEU A 125 -0.95 10.80 -9.92
CA LEU A 125 -1.40 10.63 -8.54
C LEU A 125 -2.43 11.72 -8.17
N PRO A 126 -3.46 11.37 -7.39
CA PRO A 126 -4.39 12.35 -6.84
C PRO A 126 -3.65 13.56 -6.23
N PRO A 127 -4.18 14.78 -6.37
CA PRO A 127 -3.60 15.94 -5.70
C PRO A 127 -3.60 15.71 -4.19
N ASP A 128 -2.58 16.23 -3.51
CA ASP A 128 -2.54 16.26 -2.05
C ASP A 128 -3.67 17.16 -1.54
N ASN A 129 -4.53 16.61 -0.68
CA ASN A 129 -5.68 17.30 -0.09
C ASN A 129 -5.25 18.60 0.64
N LYS A 130 -4.01 18.68 1.15
CA LYS A 130 -3.47 19.90 1.79
C LYS A 130 -3.11 21.01 0.80
N LYS A 131 -2.75 20.66 -0.44
CA LYS A 131 -2.48 21.64 -1.51
C LYS A 131 -3.76 22.11 -2.20
N ALA A 132 -4.79 21.26 -2.27
CA ALA A 132 -6.08 21.61 -2.88
C ALA A 132 -6.91 22.62 -2.04
N ALA A 133 -6.58 22.77 -0.74
CA ALA A 133 -7.26 23.67 0.19
C ALA A 133 -6.54 25.02 0.40
N ARG A 134 -5.49 25.32 -0.38
CA ARG A 134 -4.79 26.62 -0.44
C ARG A 134 -5.05 27.29 -1.77
#